data_AF-A0A6N3H4E2-F1
#
_entry.id   AF-A0A6N3H4E2-F1
#
_cell.length_a   1.000
_cell.length_b   1.000
_cell.length_c   1.000
_cell.angle_alpha   90.00
_cell.angle_beta   90.00
_cell.angle_gamma   90.00
#
_symmetry.space_group_name_H-M   'P 1'
#
loop_
_entity.id
_entity.type
_entity.pdbx_description
1 polymer ?
#
loop_
_entity_poly.entity_id
_entity_poly.type
_entity_poly.pdbx_seq_one_letter_code
_entity_poly.pdbx_strand_id
1 'polypeptide(L)'
;MKKLKKMVSLILTGLMLLGTCSNALAAPPATPAIPEGITYDLNSYDLTKPFTEKKTFTDSNGQTVEVINKYTPKPQARGSETKDAVEGFWESYMSYGAFGMSFTFDLSKSSNGGWTISNAGDLLVYAFVVNIKSSSVTIGRATSSASSPARVTGSAKCSLFDAYGVSLFNGTMTLKVTVSHSGVVTTTW
;
A
#
# COMPACT_ATOMS: atom_id res chain seq x y z
N MET A 1 89.01 9.93 -38.46
CA MET A 1 88.60 9.61 -37.07
C MET A 1 87.16 10.08 -36.91
N LYS A 2 86.16 9.33 -36.50
CA LYS A 2 86.03 7.99 -35.93
C LYS A 2 84.57 7.61 -36.20
N LYS A 3 84.37 6.43 -36.80
CA LYS A 3 83.31 5.48 -36.46
C LYS A 3 81.88 6.02 -36.69
N LEU A 4 81.26 5.81 -37.85
CA LEU A 4 80.83 4.47 -38.31
C LEU A 4 80.42 3.58 -37.14
N LYS A 5 79.31 3.93 -36.48
CA LYS A 5 78.46 3.02 -35.69
C LYS A 5 77.00 3.50 -35.77
N LYS A 6 76.49 3.67 -36.99
CA LYS A 6 75.06 3.46 -37.26
C LYS A 6 74.92 1.97 -37.53
N MET A 7 74.39 1.24 -36.57
CA MET A 7 73.71 -0.05 -36.69
C MET A 7 73.50 -0.52 -35.25
N VAL A 8 72.27 -0.74 -34.82
CA VAL A 8 71.62 -2.07 -34.83
C VAL A 8 72.37 -3.04 -33.91
N SER A 9 71.60 -3.82 -33.13
CA SER A 9 72.05 -4.75 -32.07
C SER A 9 71.93 -4.06 -30.70
N LEU A 10 70.83 -4.17 -29.94
CA LEU A 10 70.06 -5.40 -29.63
C LEU A 10 71.01 -6.55 -29.25
N ILE A 11 70.59 -7.42 -28.34
CA ILE A 11 71.38 -8.55 -27.83
C ILE A 11 72.36 -8.10 -26.73
N LEU A 12 71.92 -8.19 -25.49
CA LEU A 12 72.28 -9.32 -24.63
C LEU A 12 71.57 -9.07 -23.29
N THR A 13 70.35 -9.57 -23.13
CA THR A 13 70.12 -10.79 -22.37
C THR A 13 70.97 -10.91 -21.11
N GLY A 14 70.26 -10.95 -19.99
CA GLY A 14 70.60 -11.78 -18.86
C GLY A 14 71.76 -11.23 -18.02
N LEU A 15 71.75 -11.40 -16.72
CA LEU A 15 71.12 -12.47 -15.99
C LEU A 15 71.32 -12.08 -14.53
N MET A 16 70.31 -11.51 -13.88
CA MET A 16 70.14 -11.64 -12.44
C MET A 16 68.64 -11.69 -12.13
N LEU A 17 67.99 -12.74 -12.63
CA LEU A 17 66.94 -13.40 -11.88
C LEU A 17 67.62 -14.17 -10.75
N LEU A 18 67.19 -13.97 -9.50
CA LEU A 18 66.79 -15.02 -8.56
C LEU A 18 66.44 -14.42 -7.18
N GLY A 19 65.19 -14.64 -6.75
CA GLY A 19 64.75 -14.65 -5.35
C GLY A 19 64.58 -13.27 -4.70
N THR A 20 63.38 -12.80 -4.38
CA THR A 20 62.36 -13.53 -3.62
C THR A 20 60.98 -12.94 -3.86
N CYS A 21 60.01 -13.84 -3.93
CA CYS A 21 58.59 -13.56 -4.05
C CYS A 21 58.12 -12.80 -2.80
N SER A 22 57.68 -11.56 -2.96
CA SER A 22 56.72 -10.97 -2.05
C SER A 22 55.46 -10.73 -2.86
N ASN A 23 54.40 -11.46 -2.54
CA ASN A 23 53.07 -11.10 -2.98
C ASN A 23 52.85 -9.66 -2.51
N ALA A 24 52.83 -8.70 -3.44
CA ALA A 24 52.22 -7.42 -3.16
C ALA A 24 50.77 -7.77 -2.83
N LEU A 25 50.42 -7.68 -1.54
CA LEU A 25 49.07 -7.89 -1.07
C LEU A 25 48.21 -6.91 -1.86
N ALA A 26 47.44 -7.43 -2.81
CA ALA A 26 46.46 -6.65 -3.54
C ALA A 26 45.62 -5.94 -2.49
N ALA A 27 45.62 -4.60 -2.51
CA ALA A 27 44.68 -3.84 -1.73
C ALA A 27 43.29 -4.43 -2.04
N PRO A 28 42.48 -4.75 -1.03
CA PRO A 28 41.14 -5.25 -1.28
C PRO A 28 40.45 -4.27 -2.24
N PRO A 29 39.76 -4.75 -3.28
CA PRO A 29 39.03 -3.87 -4.17
C PRO A 29 38.14 -2.99 -3.30
N ALA A 30 38.22 -1.67 -3.49
CA ALA A 30 37.32 -0.74 -2.83
C ALA A 30 35.90 -1.27 -3.05
N THR A 31 35.28 -1.75 -1.99
CA THR A 31 33.90 -2.20 -2.05
C THR A 31 33.13 -0.97 -2.51
N PRO A 32 32.42 -1.02 -3.66
CA PRO A 32 31.59 0.11 -4.06
C PRO A 32 30.67 0.39 -2.88
N ALA A 33 30.79 1.60 -2.32
CA ALA A 33 29.90 2.04 -1.27
C ALA A 33 28.48 1.90 -1.83
N ILE A 34 27.72 0.95 -1.30
CA ILE A 34 26.29 0.86 -1.56
C ILE A 34 25.76 2.23 -1.13
N PRO A 35 25.11 3.02 -2.02
CA PRO A 35 24.52 4.29 -1.60
C PRO A 35 23.64 3.98 -0.39
N GLU A 36 23.86 4.70 0.72
CA GLU A 36 23.15 4.49 1.97
C GLU A 36 21.65 4.31 1.66
N GLY A 37 21.12 3.14 2.02
CA GLY A 37 19.72 2.82 1.74
C GLY A 37 18.83 3.94 2.25
N ILE A 38 17.80 4.30 1.47
CA ILE A 38 16.91 5.41 1.79
C ILE A 38 16.31 5.15 3.18
N THR A 39 16.77 5.92 4.17
CA THR A 39 16.35 5.76 5.56
C THR A 39 15.19 6.73 5.81
N TYR A 40 14.11 6.18 6.38
CA TYR A 40 12.91 6.93 6.75
C TYR A 40 12.76 6.86 8.27
N ASP A 41 12.69 8.02 8.93
CA ASP A 41 12.34 8.08 10.34
C ASP A 41 10.84 7.97 10.52
N LEU A 42 10.35 6.73 10.67
CA LEU A 42 8.94 6.42 10.87
C LEU A 42 8.35 7.04 12.16
N ASN A 43 9.18 7.39 13.14
CA ASN A 43 8.73 7.96 14.41
C ASN A 43 8.36 9.46 14.30
N SER A 44 8.83 10.12 13.25
CA SER A 44 8.49 11.52 12.95
C SER A 44 7.13 11.68 12.27
N TYR A 45 6.53 10.58 11.79
CA TYR A 45 5.28 10.60 11.04
C TYR A 45 4.05 10.36 11.91
N ASP A 46 3.04 11.22 11.76
CA ASP A 46 1.70 10.95 12.27
C ASP A 46 1.00 9.92 11.35
N LEU A 47 1.19 8.64 11.67
CA LEU A 47 0.61 7.51 10.94
C LEU A 47 -0.92 7.42 11.02
N THR A 48 -1.60 8.35 11.72
CA THR A 48 -3.06 8.47 11.69
C THR A 48 -3.57 9.27 10.49
N LYS A 49 -2.67 9.97 9.76
CA LYS A 49 -3.01 10.82 8.63
C LYS A 49 -2.26 10.39 7.36
N PRO A 50 -2.84 10.61 6.16
CA PRO A 50 -2.10 10.38 4.92
C PRO A 50 -0.95 11.37 4.82
N PHE A 51 0.18 10.95 4.24
CA PHE A 51 1.29 11.82 3.91
C PHE A 51 1.90 11.50 2.56
N THR A 52 2.59 12.47 1.97
CA THR A 52 3.38 12.30 0.75
C THR A 52 4.71 12.98 0.96
N GLU A 53 5.79 12.21 0.92
CA GLU A 53 7.15 12.70 1.03
C GLU A 53 7.82 12.60 -0.34
N LYS A 54 8.58 13.63 -0.70
CA LYS A 54 9.38 13.70 -1.92
C LYS A 54 10.84 13.85 -1.51
N LYS A 55 11.70 12.93 -1.97
CA LYS A 55 13.16 13.05 -1.81
C LYS A 55 13.82 13.03 -3.18
N THR A 56 14.83 13.86 -3.34
CA THR A 56 15.58 13.98 -4.59
C THR A 56 16.99 13.48 -4.36
N PHE A 57 17.46 12.63 -5.28
CA PHE A 57 18.79 12.04 -5.25
C PHE A 57 19.51 12.36 -6.56
N THR A 58 20.83 12.32 -6.54
CA THR A 58 21.64 12.32 -7.76
C THR A 58 22.26 10.94 -7.89
N ASP A 59 22.01 10.25 -9.00
CA ASP A 59 22.55 8.92 -9.25
C ASP A 59 24.05 8.98 -9.61
N SER A 60 24.67 7.81 -9.79
CA SER A 60 26.09 7.70 -10.14
C SER A 60 26.45 8.31 -11.51
N ASN A 61 25.44 8.63 -12.34
CA ASN A 61 25.61 9.25 -13.65
C ASN A 61 25.36 10.77 -13.62
N GLY A 62 25.14 11.35 -12.43
CA GLY A 62 24.85 12.77 -12.28
C GLY A 62 23.40 13.14 -12.58
N GLN A 63 22.50 12.16 -12.72
CA GLN A 63 21.09 12.40 -13.04
C GLN A 63 20.27 12.54 -11.76
N THR A 64 19.45 13.57 -11.71
CA THR A 64 18.54 13.82 -10.59
C THR A 64 17.33 12.89 -10.65
N VAL A 65 17.10 12.12 -9.59
CA VAL A 65 16.01 11.16 -9.43
C VAL A 65 15.09 11.62 -8.28
N GLU A 66 13.80 11.81 -8.55
CA GLU A 66 12.78 12.08 -7.52
C GLU A 66 12.13 10.76 -7.07
N VAL A 67 12.19 10.49 -5.76
CA VAL A 67 11.49 9.38 -5.11
C VAL A 67 10.31 9.95 -4.34
N ILE A 68 9.09 9.57 -4.75
CA ILE A 68 7.84 9.98 -4.10
C ILE A 68 7.32 8.80 -3.29
N ASN A 69 7.21 8.98 -1.97
CA ASN A 69 6.62 8.00 -1.07
C ASN A 69 5.27 8.50 -0.55
N LYS A 70 4.22 7.70 -0.71
CA LYS A 70 2.85 8.07 -0.32
C LYS A 70 2.30 7.06 0.68
N TYR A 71 1.89 7.57 1.83
CA TYR A 71 1.23 6.80 2.87
C TYR A 71 -0.24 7.21 2.97
N THR A 72 -1.12 6.23 3.10
CA THR A 72 -2.55 6.44 3.36
C THR A 72 -2.95 5.50 4.51
N PRO A 73 -3.35 6.03 5.67
CA PRO A 73 -3.72 5.20 6.82
C PRO A 73 -4.96 4.37 6.49
N LYS A 74 -5.10 3.23 7.16
CA LYS A 74 -6.34 2.45 7.10
C LYS A 74 -7.49 3.33 7.59
N PRO A 75 -8.67 3.32 6.93
CA PRO A 75 -9.85 3.98 7.46
C PRO A 75 -10.08 3.52 8.92
N GLN A 76 -10.10 4.46 9.87
CA GLN A 76 -10.41 4.13 11.26
C GLN A 76 -11.89 3.76 11.36
N ALA A 77 -12.18 2.56 11.85
CA ALA A 77 -13.52 2.15 12.20
C ALA A 77 -13.99 2.99 13.40
N ARG A 78 -15.11 3.70 13.23
CA ARG A 78 -15.80 4.45 14.29
C ARG A 78 -16.62 3.52 15.18
N GLY A 79 -17.02 2.34 14.69
CA GLY A 79 -17.71 1.33 15.47
C GLY A 79 -17.85 -0.01 14.76
N SER A 80 -18.32 -1.01 15.51
CA SER A 80 -18.67 -2.31 14.96
C SER A 80 -19.78 -3.00 15.76
N GLU A 81 -20.60 -3.79 15.07
CA GLU A 81 -21.63 -4.66 15.68
C GLU A 81 -21.48 -6.08 15.11
N THR A 82 -21.76 -7.10 15.94
CA THR A 82 -21.74 -8.51 15.53
C THR A 82 -23.07 -9.20 15.78
N LYS A 83 -23.51 -10.02 14.84
CA LYS A 83 -24.71 -10.86 14.92
C LYS A 83 -24.47 -12.23 14.29
N ASP A 84 -25.27 -13.22 14.65
CA ASP A 84 -25.28 -14.50 13.95
C ASP A 84 -25.87 -14.35 12.55
N ALA A 85 -25.28 -15.04 11.59
CA ALA A 85 -25.72 -15.06 10.21
C ALA A 85 -26.97 -15.93 10.06
N VAL A 86 -27.91 -15.42 9.29
CA VAL A 86 -29.14 -16.10 8.89
C VAL A 86 -29.26 -15.93 7.37
N GLU A 87 -29.70 -16.99 6.68
CA GLU A 87 -29.92 -16.92 5.24
C GLU A 87 -31.06 -15.96 4.91
N GLY A 88 -30.95 -15.29 3.76
CA GLY A 88 -31.97 -14.38 3.24
C GLY A 88 -31.43 -13.03 2.85
N PHE A 89 -32.34 -12.07 2.72
CA PHE A 89 -32.05 -10.70 2.34
C PHE A 89 -31.68 -9.87 3.57
N TRP A 90 -30.57 -9.13 3.46
CA TRP A 90 -30.04 -8.28 4.52
C TRP A 90 -29.97 -6.84 4.07
N GLU A 91 -30.32 -5.93 4.96
CA GLU A 91 -29.93 -4.53 4.88
C GLU A 91 -28.91 -4.25 5.99
N SER A 92 -27.79 -3.64 5.61
CA SER A 92 -26.86 -3.06 6.59
C SER A 92 -26.90 -1.56 6.47
N TYR A 93 -27.03 -0.89 7.61
CA TYR A 93 -27.10 0.55 7.69
C TYR A 93 -26.24 1.07 8.84
N MET A 94 -25.78 2.31 8.69
CA MET A 94 -25.25 3.12 9.78
C MET A 94 -26.04 4.43 9.83
N SER A 95 -26.35 4.89 11.04
CA SER A 95 -27.07 6.15 11.26
C SER A 95 -26.42 6.96 12.37
N TYR A 96 -26.17 8.23 12.09
CA TYR A 96 -25.83 9.26 13.08
C TYR A 96 -27.01 10.23 13.27
N GLY A 97 -28.24 9.78 13.01
CA GLY A 97 -29.46 10.59 13.05
C GLY A 97 -29.61 11.49 11.82
N ALA A 98 -28.80 12.54 11.71
CA ALA A 98 -28.90 13.53 10.62
C ALA A 98 -28.26 13.09 9.30
N PHE A 99 -27.46 12.02 9.33
CA PHE A 99 -26.84 11.43 8.14
C PHE A 99 -26.54 9.94 8.36
N GLY A 100 -26.37 9.21 7.27
CA GLY A 100 -26.04 7.80 7.29
C GLY A 100 -25.97 7.19 5.89
N MET A 101 -25.80 5.88 5.86
CA MET A 101 -25.78 5.11 4.62
C MET A 101 -26.32 3.71 4.85
N SER A 102 -26.93 3.11 3.84
CA SER A 102 -27.34 1.72 3.83
C SER A 102 -27.16 1.07 2.47
N PHE A 103 -27.04 -0.24 2.46
CA PHE A 103 -27.12 -1.06 1.25
C PHE A 103 -27.64 -2.45 1.60
N THR A 104 -28.07 -3.17 0.58
CA THR A 104 -28.66 -4.50 0.71
C THR A 104 -27.79 -5.57 0.08
N PHE A 105 -27.93 -6.81 0.52
CA PHE A 105 -27.25 -7.98 -0.04
C PHE A 105 -27.96 -9.27 0.41
N ASP A 106 -27.76 -10.35 -0.32
CA ASP A 106 -28.24 -11.67 0.06
C ASP A 106 -27.16 -12.47 0.77
N LEU A 107 -27.55 -13.21 1.81
CA LEU A 107 -26.74 -14.23 2.47
C LEU A 107 -27.32 -15.62 2.23
N SER A 108 -26.44 -16.55 1.88
CA SER A 108 -26.76 -17.98 1.80
C SER A 108 -25.67 -18.82 2.42
N LYS A 109 -26.04 -20.00 2.91
CA LYS A 109 -25.10 -20.99 3.42
C LYS A 109 -24.49 -21.73 2.24
N SER A 110 -23.17 -21.76 2.18
CA SER A 110 -22.43 -22.47 1.15
C SER A 110 -22.37 -23.97 1.48
N SER A 111 -22.35 -24.83 0.46
CA SER A 111 -22.23 -26.29 0.61
C SER A 111 -20.95 -26.74 1.32
N ASN A 112 -19.91 -25.91 1.33
CA ASN A 112 -18.64 -26.15 2.04
C ASN A 112 -18.66 -25.69 3.51
N GLY A 113 -19.83 -25.39 4.08
CA GLY A 113 -19.99 -24.93 5.45
C GLY A 113 -19.77 -23.43 5.66
N GLY A 114 -19.33 -22.69 4.63
CA GLY A 114 -19.17 -21.25 4.65
C GLY A 114 -20.46 -20.46 4.42
N TRP A 115 -20.32 -19.16 4.23
CA TRP A 115 -21.38 -18.24 3.86
C TRP A 115 -21.01 -17.48 2.58
N THR A 116 -22.00 -17.24 1.74
CA THR A 116 -21.88 -16.49 0.50
C THR A 116 -22.70 -15.21 0.57
N ILE A 117 -22.06 -14.10 0.22
CA ILE A 117 -22.70 -12.81 -0.05
C ILE A 117 -22.93 -12.70 -1.57
N SER A 118 -24.14 -12.30 -1.96
CA SER A 118 -24.51 -12.06 -3.36
C SER A 118 -25.50 -10.89 -3.49
N ASN A 119 -25.84 -10.52 -4.73
CA ASN A 119 -26.88 -9.53 -5.04
C ASN A 119 -26.77 -8.24 -4.24
N ALA A 120 -25.56 -7.67 -4.19
CA ALA A 120 -25.35 -6.38 -3.56
C ALA A 120 -26.18 -5.30 -4.28
N GLY A 121 -27.08 -4.65 -3.55
CA GLY A 121 -27.89 -3.55 -4.03
C GLY A 121 -27.11 -2.24 -4.11
N ASP A 122 -27.81 -1.17 -4.47
CA ASP A 122 -27.24 0.16 -4.56
C ASP A 122 -26.93 0.75 -3.19
N LEU A 123 -25.98 1.68 -3.16
CA LEU A 123 -25.65 2.42 -1.95
C LEU A 123 -26.58 3.61 -1.78
N LEU A 124 -27.38 3.60 -0.71
CA LEU A 124 -28.15 4.75 -0.27
C LEU A 124 -27.31 5.56 0.71
N VAL A 125 -27.18 6.86 0.45
CA VAL A 125 -26.57 7.83 1.36
C VAL A 125 -27.60 8.91 1.62
N TYR A 126 -27.90 9.14 2.89
CA TYR A 126 -28.82 10.20 3.30
C TYR A 126 -28.12 11.18 4.23
N ALA A 127 -28.41 12.46 4.06
CA ALA A 127 -27.97 13.52 4.94
C ALA A 127 -28.86 14.76 4.74
N PHE A 128 -28.84 15.67 5.71
CA PHE A 128 -29.54 16.95 5.61
C PHE A 128 -29.05 17.81 4.43
N VAL A 129 -27.72 17.89 4.23
CA VAL A 129 -27.08 18.47 3.03
C VAL A 129 -25.85 17.65 2.68
N VAL A 130 -25.83 17.05 1.48
CA VAL A 130 -24.71 16.22 1.00
C VAL A 130 -24.42 16.43 -0.48
N ASN A 131 -23.13 16.50 -0.81
CA ASN A 131 -22.64 16.33 -2.17
C ASN A 131 -21.99 14.95 -2.29
N ILE A 132 -22.52 14.08 -3.14
CA ILE A 132 -21.96 12.75 -3.43
C ILE A 132 -21.17 12.85 -4.73
N LYS A 133 -19.85 12.63 -4.65
CA LYS A 133 -18.98 12.62 -5.84
C LYS A 133 -18.98 11.26 -6.52
N SER A 134 -19.03 10.21 -5.72
CA SER A 134 -19.09 8.83 -6.21
C SER A 134 -19.59 7.92 -5.09
N SER A 135 -20.34 6.89 -5.45
CA SER A 135 -20.80 5.83 -4.54
C SER A 135 -20.62 4.47 -5.21
N SER A 136 -20.45 3.43 -4.40
CA SER A 136 -20.32 2.06 -4.87
C SER A 136 -20.64 1.08 -3.75
N VAL A 137 -21.23 -0.06 -4.10
CA VAL A 137 -21.21 -1.27 -3.28
C VAL A 137 -20.38 -2.32 -4.00
N THR A 138 -19.47 -2.99 -3.29
CA THR A 138 -18.56 -3.97 -3.88
C THR A 138 -18.47 -5.21 -3.01
N ILE A 139 -18.79 -6.36 -3.60
CA ILE A 139 -18.49 -7.66 -3.01
C ILE A 139 -17.00 -7.94 -3.26
N GLY A 140 -16.18 -7.70 -2.25
CA GLY A 140 -14.74 -7.93 -2.33
C GLY A 140 -14.36 -9.40 -2.17
N ARG A 141 -15.22 -10.21 -1.53
CA ARG A 141 -15.13 -11.67 -1.49
C ARG A 141 -16.53 -12.23 -1.28
N ALA A 142 -17.04 -12.97 -2.25
CA ALA A 142 -18.40 -13.53 -2.17
C ALA A 142 -18.50 -14.60 -1.09
N THR A 143 -17.59 -15.58 -1.07
CA THR A 143 -17.70 -16.74 -0.16
C THR A 143 -16.62 -16.75 0.91
N SER A 144 -17.01 -17.03 2.15
CA SER A 144 -16.09 -17.18 3.29
C SER A 144 -15.34 -18.51 3.24
N SER A 145 -14.09 -18.51 3.68
CA SER A 145 -13.32 -19.70 4.00
C SER A 145 -12.95 -19.71 5.49
N ALA A 146 -12.44 -20.83 6.00
CA ALA A 146 -11.96 -20.96 7.38
C ALA A 146 -10.94 -19.87 7.78
N SER A 147 -10.19 -19.32 6.81
CA SER A 147 -9.15 -18.30 7.03
C SER A 147 -9.55 -16.88 6.61
N SER A 148 -10.71 -16.69 5.97
CA SER A 148 -11.11 -15.37 5.43
C SER A 148 -12.62 -15.21 5.36
N PRO A 149 -13.19 -14.14 5.92
CA PRO A 149 -14.63 -13.91 5.84
C PRO A 149 -15.04 -13.47 4.42
N ALA A 150 -16.28 -13.76 4.05
CA ALA A 150 -16.95 -13.07 2.94
C ALA A 150 -17.04 -11.58 3.27
N ARG A 151 -17.03 -10.70 2.26
CA ARG A 151 -17.05 -9.25 2.47
C ARG A 151 -17.80 -8.51 1.37
N VAL A 152 -18.67 -7.59 1.80
CA VAL A 152 -19.26 -6.53 0.98
C VAL A 152 -19.01 -5.17 1.62
N THR A 153 -18.73 -4.18 0.80
CA THR A 153 -18.39 -2.82 1.25
C THR A 153 -19.19 -1.81 0.45
N GLY A 154 -20.01 -1.01 1.14
CA GLY A 154 -20.56 0.24 0.64
C GLY A 154 -19.60 1.39 0.90
N SER A 155 -19.33 2.23 -0.09
CA SER A 155 -18.43 3.38 0.03
C SER A 155 -18.97 4.58 -0.74
N ALA A 156 -18.94 5.75 -0.11
CA ALA A 156 -19.33 7.01 -0.73
C ALA A 156 -18.29 8.10 -0.46
N LYS A 157 -17.77 8.71 -1.53
CA LYS A 157 -16.97 9.92 -1.43
C LYS A 157 -17.91 11.11 -1.42
N CYS A 158 -18.00 11.80 -0.29
CA CYS A 158 -18.97 12.85 -0.10
C CYS A 158 -18.44 14.02 0.73
N SER A 159 -19.17 15.12 0.65
CA SER A 159 -19.02 16.28 1.53
C SER A 159 -20.36 16.55 2.19
N LEU A 160 -20.36 16.62 3.52
CA LEU A 160 -21.54 16.92 4.35
C LEU A 160 -21.48 18.37 4.82
N PHE A 161 -22.62 19.02 4.85
CA PHE A 161 -22.74 20.42 5.26
C PHE A 161 -23.89 20.60 6.26
N ASP A 162 -23.80 21.66 7.06
CA ASP A 162 -24.96 22.13 7.82
C ASP A 162 -25.92 22.97 6.94
N ALA A 163 -27.02 23.43 7.53
CA ALA A 163 -28.03 24.25 6.85
C ALA A 163 -27.52 25.64 6.42
N TYR A 164 -26.35 26.08 6.90
CA TYR A 164 -25.71 27.35 6.56
C TYR A 164 -24.54 27.17 5.58
N GLY A 165 -24.30 25.95 5.07
CA GLY A 165 -23.24 25.65 4.12
C GLY A 165 -21.86 25.42 4.74
N VAL A 166 -21.76 25.26 6.07
CA VAL A 166 -20.50 24.93 6.75
C VAL A 166 -20.18 23.45 6.55
N SER A 167 -18.96 23.15 6.07
CA SER A 167 -18.50 21.78 5.87
C SER A 167 -18.35 21.04 7.21
N LEU A 168 -19.16 20.00 7.43
CA LEU A 168 -19.11 19.12 8.59
C LEU A 168 -18.17 17.92 8.37
N PHE A 169 -18.08 17.45 7.13
CA PHE A 169 -17.24 16.31 6.75
C PHE A 169 -16.87 16.39 5.28
N ASN A 170 -15.64 16.01 4.94
CA ASN A 170 -15.20 15.84 3.57
C ASN A 170 -14.26 14.64 3.48
N GLY A 171 -14.71 13.57 2.84
CA GLY A 171 -13.97 12.33 2.81
C GLY A 171 -14.77 11.16 2.25
N THR A 172 -14.36 9.96 2.64
CA THR A 172 -15.05 8.73 2.25
C THR A 172 -15.75 8.15 3.46
N MET A 173 -17.07 7.97 3.36
CA MET A 173 -17.84 7.16 4.29
C MET A 173 -17.82 5.71 3.81
N THR A 174 -17.66 4.76 4.73
CA THR A 174 -17.59 3.33 4.40
C THR A 174 -18.44 2.55 5.38
N LEU A 175 -19.27 1.65 4.86
CA LEU A 175 -19.97 0.64 5.63
C LEU A 175 -19.54 -0.72 5.10
N LYS A 176 -18.91 -1.53 5.94
CA LYS A 176 -18.34 -2.82 5.57
C LYS A 176 -19.01 -3.92 6.37
N VAL A 177 -19.48 -4.94 5.67
CA VAL A 177 -19.99 -6.16 6.28
C VAL A 177 -19.05 -7.31 5.96
N THR A 178 -18.70 -8.08 6.98
CA THR A 178 -17.98 -9.34 6.82
C THR A 178 -18.77 -10.49 7.43
N VAL A 179 -18.76 -11.67 6.80
CA VAL A 179 -19.37 -12.87 7.35
C VAL A 179 -18.31 -13.96 7.48
N SER A 180 -18.04 -14.38 8.71
CA SER A 180 -17.07 -15.44 9.00
C SER A 180 -17.57 -16.79 8.50
N HIS A 181 -16.66 -17.77 8.38
CA HIS A 181 -17.03 -19.14 8.04
C HIS A 181 -17.98 -19.77 9.06
N SER A 182 -17.82 -19.43 10.34
CA SER A 182 -18.70 -19.88 11.43
C SER A 182 -20.07 -19.18 11.45
N GLY A 183 -20.30 -18.17 10.62
CA GLY A 183 -21.57 -17.45 10.57
C GLY A 183 -21.67 -16.30 11.53
N VAL A 184 -20.58 -15.58 11.78
CA VAL A 184 -20.62 -14.30 12.49
C VAL A 184 -20.62 -13.19 11.45
N VAL A 185 -21.71 -12.43 11.38
CA VAL A 185 -21.81 -11.18 10.63
C VAL A 185 -21.20 -10.08 11.48
N THR A 186 -20.27 -9.31 10.91
CA THR A 186 -19.68 -8.13 11.54
C THR A 186 -19.85 -6.94 10.61
N THR A 187 -20.53 -5.91 11.10
CA THR A 187 -20.68 -4.64 10.40
C THR A 187 -19.73 -3.63 11.02
N THR A 188 -19.00 -2.88 10.18
CA THR A 188 -18.02 -1.87 10.59
C THR A 188 -18.25 -0.58 9.80
N TRP A 189 -18.21 0.57 10.48
CA TRP A 189 -18.40 1.90 9.88
C TRP A 189 -17.42 2.93 10.44
#